data_AF-A0A090U1P8-F1
#
_entry.id   AF-A0A090U1P8-F1
#
_cell.length_a   1.000
_cell.length_b   1.000
_cell.length_c   1.000
_cell.angle_alpha   90.00
_cell.angle_beta   90.00
_cell.angle_gamma   90.00
#
_symmetry.space_group_name_H-M   'P 1'
#
loop_
_entity.id
_entity.type
_entity.pdbx_description
1 polymer ?
#
loop_
_entity_poly.entity_id
_entity_poly.type
_entity_poly.pdbx_seq_one_letter_code
_entity_poly.pdbx_strand_id
1 'polypeptide(L)'
;MGLGSAAALCQDLQVHPYDSDVEARRLKDIAQWLYMITSDICLCPPNGLLIKVTNMLSLYDGIENYWNALQAHLAHLEVQTYYSTGVSPYAAMLMAKQGRNWIEPNRDKLNECSHAIH
;
A
#
# COMPACT_ATOMS: atom_id res chain seq x y z
N MET A 1 19.67 -3.01 15.39
CA MET A 1 19.43 -3.69 16.69
C MET A 1 19.45 -5.19 16.45
N GLY A 2 20.19 -5.96 17.25
CA GLY A 2 20.21 -7.42 17.13
C GLY A 2 19.10 -8.08 17.94
N LEU A 3 18.61 -9.24 17.50
CA LEU A 3 17.55 -10.02 18.17
C LEU A 3 17.82 -10.24 19.67
N GLY A 4 19.08 -10.50 20.04
CA GLY A 4 19.47 -10.70 21.45
C GLY A 4 19.27 -9.48 22.35
N SER A 5 19.47 -8.27 21.83
CA SER A 5 19.20 -7.04 22.59
C SER A 5 17.71 -6.77 22.76
N ALA A 6 16.89 -7.14 21.76
CA ALA A 6 15.43 -7.00 21.85
C ALA A 6 14.84 -7.99 22.89
N ALA A 7 15.31 -9.24 22.89
CA ALA A 7 14.87 -10.27 23.84
C ALA A 7 15.30 -9.97 25.28
N ALA A 8 16.46 -9.34 25.48
CA ALA A 8 16.91 -8.91 26.81
C ALA A 8 16.08 -7.74 27.38
N LEU A 9 15.48 -6.92 26.51
CA LEU A 9 14.65 -5.77 26.91
C LEU A 9 13.20 -6.15 27.23
N CYS A 10 12.72 -7.25 26.65
CA CYS A 10 11.35 -7.74 26.80
C CYS A 10 11.37 -9.26 26.94
N GLN A 11 11.18 -9.75 28.17
CA GLN A 11 11.28 -11.17 28.50
C GLN A 11 10.14 -12.01 27.88
N ASP A 12 9.03 -11.37 27.51
CA ASP A 12 7.89 -11.98 26.82
C ASP A 12 7.97 -11.85 25.28
N LEU A 13 9.12 -11.40 24.74
CA LEU A 13 9.30 -11.24 23.30
C LEU A 13 9.23 -12.61 22.59
N GLN A 14 8.17 -12.82 21.82
CA GLN A 14 8.05 -13.98 20.95
C GLN A 14 8.78 -13.74 19.63
N VAL A 15 9.77 -14.58 19.33
CA VAL A 15 10.51 -14.55 18.07
C VAL A 15 9.91 -15.58 17.13
N HIS A 16 9.25 -15.10 16.08
CA HIS A 16 8.76 -15.94 14.99
C HIS A 16 9.75 -15.89 13.82
N PRO A 17 10.10 -17.03 13.21
CA PRO A 17 10.92 -17.04 12.01
C PRO A 17 10.20 -16.32 10.88
N TYR A 18 10.94 -15.51 10.12
CA TYR A 18 10.42 -14.86 8.93
C TYR A 18 10.07 -15.91 7.86
N ASP A 19 8.84 -15.87 7.35
CA ASP A 19 8.35 -16.72 6.27
C ASP A 19 7.82 -15.84 5.13
N SER A 20 8.60 -15.75 4.05
CA SER A 20 8.24 -14.96 2.86
C SER A 20 7.00 -15.49 2.13
N ASP A 21 6.70 -16.79 2.23
CA ASP A 21 5.54 -17.37 1.57
C ASP A 21 4.25 -16.98 2.28
N VAL A 22 4.29 -16.78 3.61
CA VAL A 22 3.16 -16.26 4.38
C VAL A 22 2.83 -14.83 3.96
N GLU A 23 3.85 -13.95 3.83
CA GLU A 23 3.64 -12.59 3.36
C GLU A 23 3.09 -12.55 1.92
N ALA A 24 3.67 -13.33 1.01
CA ALA A 24 3.21 -13.41 -0.37
C ALA A 24 1.77 -13.92 -0.50
N ARG A 25 1.40 -14.95 0.29
CA ARG A 25 0.02 -15.46 0.35
C ARG A 25 -0.94 -14.38 0.88
N ARG A 26 -0.57 -13.72 1.97
CA ARG A 26 -1.40 -12.65 2.55
C ARG A 26 -1.59 -11.51 1.56
N LEU A 27 -0.55 -11.12 0.83
CA LEU A 27 -0.62 -10.08 -0.21
C LEU A 27 -1.58 -10.46 -1.34
N LYS A 28 -1.57 -11.73 -1.75
CA LYS A 28 -2.49 -12.27 -2.76
C LYS A 28 -3.94 -12.27 -2.26
N ASP A 29 -4.19 -12.64 -1.01
CA ASP A 29 -5.53 -12.62 -0.42
C ASP A 29 -6.10 -11.20 -0.38
N ILE A 30 -5.28 -10.21 -0.02
CA ILE A 30 -5.66 -8.79 -0.05
C ILE A 30 -6.01 -8.38 -1.49
N ALA A 31 -5.19 -8.74 -2.47
CA ALA A 31 -5.48 -8.42 -3.87
C ALA A 31 -6.79 -9.06 -4.35
N GLN A 32 -7.04 -10.33 -4.00
CA GLN A 32 -8.29 -11.03 -4.31
C GLN A 32 -9.51 -10.32 -3.71
N TRP A 33 -9.41 -9.84 -2.47
CA TRP A 33 -10.46 -9.07 -1.83
C TRP A 33 -10.73 -7.74 -2.56
N LEU A 34 -9.66 -7.03 -2.95
CA LEU A 34 -9.77 -5.75 -3.64
C LEU A 34 -10.28 -5.88 -5.08
N TYR A 35 -10.11 -7.03 -5.73
CA TYR A 35 -10.65 -7.27 -7.09
C TYR A 35 -12.18 -7.11 -7.18
N MET A 36 -12.90 -7.13 -6.05
CA MET A 36 -14.34 -6.85 -6.02
C MET A 36 -14.68 -5.39 -6.38
N ILE A 37 -13.76 -4.45 -6.20
CA ILE A 37 -13.99 -3.01 -6.41
C ILE A 37 -13.04 -2.35 -7.40
N THR A 38 -11.95 -3.03 -7.76
CA THR A 38 -10.96 -2.54 -8.71
C THR A 38 -10.50 -3.64 -9.65
N SER A 39 -10.18 -3.27 -10.90
CA SER A 39 -9.97 -4.27 -11.95
C SER A 39 -8.50 -4.58 -12.24
N ASP A 40 -7.58 -3.71 -11.85
CA ASP A 40 -6.19 -3.75 -12.34
C ASP A 40 -5.22 -3.55 -11.17
N ILE A 41 -4.73 -4.67 -10.63
CA ILE A 41 -3.84 -4.75 -9.47
C ILE A 41 -2.58 -5.50 -9.86
N CYS A 42 -1.42 -4.94 -9.49
CA CYS A 42 -0.13 -5.61 -9.59
C CYS A 42 0.42 -5.89 -8.19
N LEU A 43 0.88 -7.12 -7.96
CA LEU A 43 1.54 -7.52 -6.71
C LEU A 43 2.98 -7.01 -6.71
N CYS A 44 3.38 -6.31 -5.66
CA CYS A 44 4.74 -5.83 -5.43
C CYS A 44 5.31 -6.48 -4.17
N PRO A 45 5.77 -7.74 -4.25
CA PRO A 45 6.32 -8.42 -3.10
C PRO A 45 7.56 -7.69 -2.54
N PRO A 46 7.84 -7.80 -1.23
CA PRO A 46 7.10 -8.63 -0.27
C PRO A 46 5.81 -7.99 0.28
N ASN A 47 5.66 -6.66 0.25
CA ASN A 47 4.67 -5.95 1.06
C ASN A 47 3.98 -4.77 0.35
N GLY A 48 3.71 -4.87 -0.94
CA GLY A 48 3.10 -3.79 -1.72
C GLY A 48 2.06 -4.25 -2.73
N LEU A 49 1.05 -3.41 -2.94
CA LEU A 49 0.09 -3.53 -4.03
C LEU A 49 0.11 -2.25 -4.85
N LEU A 50 0.12 -2.39 -6.16
CA LEU A 50 -0.09 -1.29 -7.09
C LEU A 50 -1.47 -1.42 -7.70
N ILE A 51 -2.19 -0.31 -7.75
CA ILE A 51 -3.55 -0.27 -8.26
C ILE A 51 -3.64 0.81 -9.32
N LYS A 52 -4.09 0.44 -10.52
CA LYS A 52 -4.30 1.40 -11.60
C LYS A 52 -5.68 2.06 -11.43
N VAL A 53 -5.67 3.28 -10.94
CA VAL A 53 -6.91 4.01 -10.60
C VAL A 53 -7.62 4.60 -11.81
N THR A 54 -6.94 4.83 -12.94
CA THR A 54 -7.43 5.61 -14.10
C THR A 54 -8.80 5.19 -14.59
N ASN A 55 -9.04 3.89 -14.77
CA ASN A 55 -10.32 3.38 -15.27
C ASN A 55 -11.44 3.49 -14.22
N MET A 56 -11.07 3.43 -12.94
CA MET A 56 -12.02 3.46 -11.84
C MET A 56 -12.48 4.88 -11.51
N LEU A 57 -11.67 5.91 -11.82
CA LEU A 57 -12.05 7.31 -11.56
C LEU A 57 -13.38 7.68 -12.24
N SER A 58 -13.61 7.24 -13.48
CA SER A 58 -14.87 7.51 -14.19
C SER A 58 -16.06 6.73 -13.61
N LEU A 59 -15.83 5.55 -13.03
CA LEU A 59 -16.88 4.71 -12.43
C LEU A 59 -17.35 5.25 -11.07
N TYR A 60 -16.43 5.84 -10.31
CA TYR A 60 -16.68 6.33 -8.96
C TYR A 60 -16.81 7.86 -8.89
N ASP A 61 -16.79 8.56 -10.02
CA ASP A 61 -16.87 10.03 -10.09
C ASP A 61 -15.73 10.73 -9.32
N GLY A 62 -14.50 10.25 -9.52
CA GLY A 62 -13.28 10.85 -8.96
C GLY A 62 -12.50 9.96 -7.98
N ILE A 63 -11.30 10.43 -7.61
CA ILE A 63 -10.38 9.66 -6.76
C ILE A 63 -10.87 9.56 -5.32
N GLU A 64 -11.54 10.58 -4.80
CA GLU A 64 -11.97 10.62 -3.40
C GLU A 64 -13.01 9.54 -3.11
N ASN A 65 -14.05 9.45 -3.94
CA ASN A 65 -15.08 8.43 -3.84
C ASN A 65 -14.50 7.02 -4.01
N TYR A 66 -13.64 6.84 -5.00
CA TYR A 66 -12.94 5.57 -5.21
C TYR A 66 -12.08 5.18 -4.01
N TRP A 67 -11.32 6.13 -3.46
CA TRP A 67 -10.47 5.91 -2.29
C TRP A 67 -11.29 5.59 -1.04
N ASN A 68 -12.43 6.25 -0.84
CA ASN A 68 -13.33 5.95 0.26
C ASN A 68 -13.88 4.52 0.18
N ALA A 69 -14.30 4.08 -1.01
CA ALA A 69 -14.70 2.70 -1.23
C ALA A 69 -13.54 1.73 -0.95
N LEU A 70 -12.33 2.05 -1.44
CA LEU A 70 -11.16 1.21 -1.24
C LEU A 70 -10.75 1.10 0.23
N GLN A 71 -10.77 2.20 0.98
CA GLN A 71 -10.51 2.19 2.43
C GLN A 71 -11.54 1.36 3.20
N ALA A 72 -12.82 1.45 2.84
CA ALA A 72 -13.85 0.63 3.49
C ALA A 72 -13.57 -0.87 3.31
N HIS A 73 -13.15 -1.28 2.11
CA HIS A 73 -12.75 -2.66 1.84
C HIS A 73 -11.46 -3.08 2.57
N LEU A 74 -10.47 -2.20 2.65
CA LEU A 74 -9.22 -2.46 3.39
C LEU A 74 -9.43 -2.55 4.90
N ALA A 75 -10.35 -1.76 5.46
CA ALA A 75 -10.65 -1.76 6.89
C ALA A 75 -11.13 -3.14 7.38
N HIS A 76 -11.78 -3.93 6.53
CA HIS A 76 -12.21 -5.30 6.84
C HIS A 76 -11.07 -6.31 6.95
N LEU A 77 -9.89 -5.99 6.42
CA LEU A 77 -8.74 -6.91 6.39
C LEU A 77 -7.83 -6.77 7.62
N GLU A 78 -8.12 -5.83 8.52
CA GLU A 78 -7.37 -5.54 9.76
C GLU A 78 -5.85 -5.34 9.51
N VAL A 79 -5.51 -4.70 8.38
CA VAL A 79 -4.13 -4.43 7.97
C VAL A 79 -3.76 -2.96 8.17
N GLN A 80 -2.52 -2.71 8.58
CA GLN A 80 -1.94 -1.38 8.52
C GLN A 80 -1.34 -1.16 7.13
N THR A 81 -1.78 -0.11 6.44
CA THR A 81 -1.33 0.20 5.09
C THR A 81 -0.83 1.63 4.99
N TYR A 82 0.26 1.82 4.25
CA TYR A 82 0.66 3.13 3.76
C TYR A 82 0.36 3.24 2.27
N TYR A 83 -0.07 4.41 1.83
CA TYR A 83 -0.53 4.61 0.46
C TYR A 83 -0.07 5.93 -0.12
N SER A 84 0.09 5.95 -1.44
CA SER A 84 0.32 7.17 -2.19
C SER A 84 -0.14 7.04 -3.63
N THR A 85 -0.57 8.15 -4.24
CA THR A 85 -0.59 8.27 -5.70
C THR A 85 0.79 8.66 -6.24
N GLY A 86 1.01 8.45 -7.54
CA GLY A 86 2.24 8.84 -8.22
C GLY A 86 2.09 8.78 -9.74
N VAL A 87 2.92 9.54 -10.46
CA VAL A 87 2.90 9.58 -11.94
C VAL A 87 3.46 8.32 -12.59
N SER A 88 4.18 7.50 -11.82
CA SER A 88 4.68 6.19 -12.22
C SER A 88 4.54 5.19 -11.06
N PRO A 89 4.51 3.88 -11.35
CA PRO A 89 4.54 2.83 -10.33
C PRO A 89 5.62 3.03 -9.26
N TYR A 90 6.84 3.37 -9.70
CA TYR A 90 7.98 3.54 -8.80
C TYR A 90 7.84 4.77 -7.91
N ALA A 91 7.38 5.89 -8.45
CA ALA A 91 7.13 7.11 -7.67
C ALA A 91 6.05 6.88 -6.60
N ALA A 92 4.96 6.20 -6.97
CA ALA A 92 3.89 5.85 -6.03
C ALA A 92 4.41 4.96 -4.89
N MET A 93 5.20 3.93 -5.20
CA MET A 93 5.82 3.07 -4.18
C MET A 93 6.76 3.84 -3.26
N LEU A 94 7.62 4.70 -3.82
CA LEU A 94 8.57 5.48 -3.04
C LEU A 94 7.86 6.42 -2.07
N MET A 95 6.81 7.10 -2.53
CA MET A 95 6.01 8.00 -1.71
C MET A 95 5.22 7.26 -0.63
N ALA A 96 4.64 6.10 -0.94
CA ALA A 96 3.96 5.27 0.04
C ALA A 96 4.90 4.83 1.17
N LYS A 97 6.16 4.50 0.86
CA LYS A 97 7.18 4.13 1.85
C LYS A 97 7.57 5.27 2.81
N GLN A 98 7.31 6.53 2.45
CA GLN A 98 7.50 7.65 3.37
C GLN A 98 6.42 7.73 4.47
N GLY A 99 5.33 6.98 4.33
CA GLY A 99 4.29 6.85 5.35
C GLY A 99 3.40 8.08 5.52
N ARG A 100 3.41 9.03 4.58
CA ARG A 100 2.63 10.28 4.65
C ARG A 100 1.16 10.12 4.27
N ASN A 101 0.77 8.98 3.70
CA ASN A 101 -0.63 8.65 3.37
C ASN A 101 -1.34 9.73 2.55
N TRP A 102 -0.84 9.98 1.34
CA TRP A 102 -1.25 11.12 0.53
C TRP A 102 -1.84 10.70 -0.82
N ILE A 103 -2.98 11.27 -1.16
CA ILE A 103 -3.65 11.05 -2.44
C ILE A 103 -3.83 12.39 -3.12
N GLU A 104 -3.28 12.48 -4.32
CA GLU A 104 -3.41 13.64 -5.18
C GLU A 104 -3.98 13.19 -6.54
N PRO A 105 -5.17 13.69 -6.95
CA PRO A 105 -5.72 13.46 -8.27
C PRO A 105 -4.99 14.22 -9.38
N ASN A 106 -4.38 15.38 -9.07
CA ASN A 106 -3.77 16.22 -10.07
C ASN A 106 -2.37 15.72 -10.48
N ARG A 107 -2.25 15.37 -11.76
CA ARG A 107 -0.99 14.89 -12.35
C ARG A 107 0.14 15.91 -12.27
N ASP A 108 -0.15 17.20 -12.39
CA ASP A 108 0.87 18.25 -12.38
C ASP A 108 1.53 18.38 -11.00
N LYS A 109 0.71 18.38 -9.94
CA LYS A 109 1.19 18.37 -8.55
C LYS A 109 1.99 17.11 -8.21
N LEU A 110 1.60 15.97 -8.77
CA LEU A 110 2.35 14.72 -8.59
C LEU A 110 3.74 14.79 -9.24
N ASN A 111 3.87 15.45 -10.40
CA ASN A 111 5.17 15.64 -11.05
C ASN A 111 6.09 16.52 -10.19
N GLU A 112 5.58 17.63 -9.65
CA GLU A 112 6.34 18.51 -8.75
C GLU A 112 6.87 17.78 -7.52
N CYS A 113 6.02 16.96 -6.88
CA CYS A 113 6.44 16.16 -5.74
C CYS A 113 7.50 15.10 -6.09
N SER A 114 7.46 14.53 -7.30
CA SER A 114 8.47 13.55 -7.71
C SER A 114 9.88 14.15 -7.86
N HIS A 115 9.97 15.42 -8.27
CA HIS A 115 11.24 16.14 -8.38
C HIS A 115 11.82 16.54 -7.01
N ALA A 116 10.98 16.74 -5.99
CA ALA A 116 11.41 17.10 -4.64
C ALA A 116 12.03 15.95 -3.82
N ILE A 117 12.07 14.73 -4.37
CA ILE A 117 12.58 13.52 -3.70
C ILE A 117 14.03 13.20 -4.12
N HIS A 118 14.61 13.98 -5.05
CA HIS A 118 16.02 13.94 -5.42
C HIS A 118 16.86 14.90 -4.58
#